data_AF-A0A6G0Y322-F1
#
_entry.id   AF-A0A6G0Y322-F1
#
_cell.length_a   1.000
_cell.length_b   1.000
_cell.length_c   1.000
_cell.angle_alpha   90.00
_cell.angle_beta   90.00
_cell.angle_gamma   90.00
#
_symmetry.space_group_name_H-M   'P 1'
#
loop_
_entity.id
_entity.type
_entity.pdbx_description
1 polymer ?
#
loop_
_entity_poly.entity_id
_entity_poly.type
_entity_poly.pdbx_seq_one_letter_code
_entity_poly.pdbx_strand_id
1 'polypeptide(L)'
;MYAFKTLKLVPSDNNLLKSEVIDLRSDTVTKPDVHMRQAMFDAEVGDDGYGEDPTINLLEEKSSKLFEKEAAIFLPSGLMGNLIAMMVHSKQRGGEIIVGHKSHILLWEQCGASQ
;
A
#
# COMPACT_ATOMS: atom_id res chain seq x y z
N MET A 1 -27.34 -7.33 -1.54
CA MET A 1 -27.29 -7.72 -2.97
C MET A 1 -27.44 -6.44 -3.79
N TYR A 2 -26.35 -5.73 -4.03
CA TYR A 2 -26.37 -4.48 -4.80
C TYR A 2 -26.08 -4.81 -6.27
N ALA A 3 -27.11 -4.68 -7.11
CA ALA A 3 -26.98 -4.82 -8.55
C ALA A 3 -26.31 -3.58 -9.14
N PHE A 4 -25.05 -3.71 -9.56
CA PHE A 4 -24.33 -2.64 -10.24
C PHE A 4 -24.76 -2.58 -11.71
N LYS A 5 -25.41 -1.48 -12.08
CA LYS A 5 -25.74 -1.17 -13.46
C LYS A 5 -24.50 -0.60 -14.14
N THR A 6 -23.80 -1.40 -14.94
CA THR A 6 -22.74 -0.94 -15.83
C THR A 6 -23.36 -0.01 -16.87
N LEU A 7 -22.99 1.28 -16.88
CA LEU A 7 -23.35 2.19 -17.95
C LEU A 7 -22.54 1.79 -19.20
N LYS A 8 -23.16 1.04 -20.12
CA LYS A 8 -22.62 0.82 -21.46
C LYS A 8 -22.93 2.05 -22.29
N LEU A 9 -21.93 2.90 -22.52
CA LEU A 9 -21.96 3.87 -23.61
C LEU A 9 -21.90 3.06 -24.92
N VAL A 10 -22.95 3.14 -25.75
CA VAL A 10 -22.99 2.53 -27.08
C VAL A 10 -22.17 3.40 -28.03
N PRO A 11 -21.15 2.88 -28.74
CA PRO A 11 -20.47 3.66 -29.75
C PRO A 11 -20.85 3.13 -31.13
N SER A 12 -21.43 4.00 -31.96
CA SER A 12 -21.41 3.84 -33.41
C SER A 12 -20.01 4.16 -33.92
N ASP A 13 -19.60 3.41 -34.93
CA ASP A 13 -18.42 3.56 -35.78
C ASP A 13 -17.18 2.71 -35.45
N ASN A 14 -16.76 1.99 -36.50
CA ASN A 14 -15.74 0.94 -36.56
C ASN A 14 -14.31 1.47 -36.32
N ASN A 15 -14.02 1.84 -35.07
CA ASN A 15 -12.66 1.88 -34.55
C ASN A 15 -12.74 1.28 -33.14
N LEU A 16 -12.35 0.02 -32.98
CA LEU A 16 -12.62 -0.84 -31.81
C LEU A 16 -11.99 -0.30 -30.51
N LEU A 17 -12.62 0.74 -29.96
CA LEU A 17 -12.95 1.00 -28.57
C LEU A 17 -12.12 0.22 -27.56
N LYS A 18 -10.91 0.71 -27.30
CA LYS A 18 -10.31 0.59 -25.98
C LYS A 18 -11.26 1.32 -25.03
N SER A 19 -12.21 0.61 -24.43
CA SER A 19 -13.06 1.22 -23.41
C SER A 19 -12.15 1.63 -22.26
N GLU A 20 -11.88 2.92 -22.12
CA GLU A 20 -11.19 3.42 -20.93
C GLU A 20 -12.11 3.15 -19.74
N VAL A 21 -11.73 2.17 -18.92
CA VAL A 21 -12.45 1.83 -17.70
C VAL A 21 -12.17 2.94 -16.70
N ILE A 22 -13.19 3.75 -16.41
CA ILE A 22 -13.13 4.74 -15.34
C ILE A 22 -13.46 4.02 -14.03
N ASP A 23 -12.43 3.66 -13.27
CA ASP A 23 -12.55 2.97 -11.98
C ASP A 23 -12.35 3.96 -10.82
N LEU A 24 -13.46 4.39 -10.20
CA LEU A 24 -13.48 5.35 -9.10
C LEU A 24 -13.64 4.70 -7.72
N ARG A 25 -13.41 3.38 -7.59
CA ARG A 25 -13.64 2.66 -6.33
C ARG A 25 -12.63 3.06 -5.24
N SER A 26 -11.37 3.26 -5.61
CA SER A 26 -10.26 3.66 -4.73
C SER A 26 -9.02 3.95 -5.59
N ASP A 27 -8.13 4.79 -5.09
CA ASP A 27 -6.76 4.97 -5.59
C ASP A 27 -5.90 3.68 -5.58
N THR A 28 -6.22 2.71 -4.73
CA THR A 28 -5.52 1.40 -4.71
C THR A 28 -5.67 0.59 -6.00
N VAL A 29 -6.59 0.95 -6.91
CA VAL A 29 -6.73 0.31 -8.22
C VAL A 29 -5.67 0.77 -9.24
N THR A 30 -4.82 1.74 -8.86
CA THR A 30 -3.74 2.26 -9.69
C THR A 30 -2.82 1.13 -10.17
N LYS A 31 -2.41 1.20 -11.43
CA LYS A 31 -1.50 0.22 -12.05
C LYS A 31 -0.15 0.89 -12.32
N PRO A 32 0.98 0.17 -12.18
CA PRO A 32 2.28 0.72 -12.50
C PRO A 32 2.34 1.04 -14.00
N ASP A 33 2.82 2.24 -14.30
CA ASP A 33 3.06 2.71 -15.67
C ASP A 33 4.30 2.05 -16.28
N VAL A 34 4.65 2.42 -17.51
CA VAL A 34 5.80 1.83 -18.22
C VAL A 34 7.13 2.15 -17.53
N HIS A 35 7.28 3.34 -16.95
CA HIS A 35 8.53 3.75 -16.30
C HIS A 35 8.72 3.01 -14.98
N MET A 36 7.66 2.87 -14.19
CA MET A 36 7.68 2.09 -12.95
C MET A 36 7.97 0.63 -13.23
N ARG A 37 7.34 0.05 -14.26
CA ARG A 37 7.63 -1.35 -14.68
C ARG A 37 9.07 -1.53 -15.11
N GLN A 38 9.63 -0.58 -15.85
CA GLN A 38 11.03 -0.64 -16.27
C GLN A 38 11.97 -0.52 -15.06
N ALA A 39 11.71 0.41 -14.14
CA ALA A 39 12.48 0.55 -12.91
C ALA A 39 12.43 -0.71 -12.03
N MET A 40 11.26 -1.37 -11.94
CA MET A 40 11.14 -2.65 -11.24
C MET A 40 11.93 -3.77 -11.94
N PHE A 41 11.97 -3.77 -13.28
CA PHE A 41 12.70 -4.79 -14.05
C PHE A 41 14.21 -4.61 -13.94
N ASP A 42 14.70 -3.37 -13.93
CA ASP A 42 16.13 -3.03 -13.86
C ASP A 42 16.67 -2.99 -12.42
N ALA A 43 15.82 -3.12 -11.41
CA ALA A 43 16.21 -3.05 -10.00
C ALA A 43 17.21 -4.16 -9.63
N GLU A 44 18.29 -3.80 -8.95
CA GLU A 44 19.18 -4.76 -8.32
C GLU A 44 18.52 -5.29 -7.04
N VAL A 45 18.47 -6.61 -6.88
CA VAL A 45 17.75 -7.28 -5.79
C VAL A 45 18.69 -8.19 -5.01
N GLY A 46 18.37 -8.41 -3.74
CA GLY A 46 19.13 -9.25 -2.84
C GLY A 46 18.26 -9.92 -1.78
N ASP A 47 18.87 -10.47 -0.75
CA ASP A 47 18.15 -11.04 0.39
C ASP A 47 17.93 -9.98 1.47
N ASP A 48 16.72 -9.44 1.53
CA ASP A 48 16.30 -8.46 2.54
C ASP A 48 16.41 -8.98 3.98
N GLY A 49 16.24 -10.29 4.20
CA GLY A 49 16.37 -10.90 5.52
C GLY A 49 17.79 -10.79 6.09
N TYR A 50 18.79 -10.69 5.23
CA TYR A 50 20.18 -10.41 5.59
C TYR A 50 20.58 -8.93 5.37
N GLY A 51 19.67 -8.07 4.91
CA GLY A 51 19.92 -6.67 4.59
C GLY A 51 20.73 -6.46 3.31
N GLU A 52 20.74 -7.45 2.41
CA GLU A 52 21.56 -7.47 1.20
C GLU A 52 20.81 -6.98 -0.05
N ASP A 53 19.55 -6.53 0.08
CA ASP A 53 18.80 -5.95 -1.05
C ASP A 53 19.12 -4.44 -1.21
N PRO A 54 19.87 -4.04 -2.26
CA PRO A 54 20.28 -2.65 -2.41
C PRO A 54 19.12 -1.72 -2.78
N THR A 55 18.08 -2.23 -3.45
CA THR A 55 16.92 -1.42 -3.83
C THR A 55 16.06 -1.09 -2.61
N ILE A 56 15.84 -2.06 -1.72
CA ILE A 56 15.13 -1.83 -0.45
C ILE A 56 15.92 -0.87 0.44
N ASN A 57 17.22 -1.11 0.62
CA ASN A 57 18.10 -0.24 1.41
C ASN A 57 18.04 1.22 0.92
N LEU A 58 18.09 1.44 -0.39
CA LEU A 58 17.99 2.78 -0.98
C LEU A 58 16.60 3.41 -0.73
N LEU A 59 15.52 2.65 -0.84
CA LEU A 59 14.16 3.13 -0.59
C LEU A 59 14.00 3.57 0.88
N GLU A 60 14.50 2.76 1.81
CA GLU A 60 14.43 3.05 3.25
C GLU A 60 15.30 4.25 3.63
N GLU A 61 16.54 4.32 3.14
CA GLU A 61 17.43 5.47 3.37
C GLU A 61 16.82 6.76 2.82
N LYS A 62 16.25 6.71 1.61
CA LYS A 62 15.57 7.88 1.02
C LYS A 62 14.37 8.30 1.86
N SER A 63 13.59 7.33 2.36
CA SER A 63 12.40 7.60 3.16
C SER A 63 12.76 8.17 4.53
N SER A 64 13.76 7.62 5.21
CA SER A 64 14.22 8.12 6.52
C SER A 64 14.73 9.57 6.42
N LYS A 65 15.50 9.88 5.37
CA LYS A 65 15.93 11.26 5.06
C LYS A 65 14.76 12.19 4.75
N LEU A 66 13.79 11.74 3.95
CA LEU A 66 12.63 12.55 3.57
C LEU A 66 11.77 12.94 4.78
N PHE A 67 11.62 12.04 5.76
CA PHE A 67 10.80 12.24 6.95
C PHE A 67 11.59 12.69 8.20
N GLU A 68 12.90 12.95 8.05
CA GLU A 68 13.79 13.34 9.14
C GLU A 68 13.72 12.34 10.32
N LYS A 69 13.80 11.05 9.99
CA LYS A 69 13.83 9.93 10.97
C LYS A 69 15.15 9.19 10.90
N GLU A 70 15.49 8.51 11.98
CA GLU A 70 16.73 7.73 12.10
C GLU A 70 16.75 6.54 11.14
N ALA A 71 15.59 5.92 10.90
CA ALA A 71 15.43 4.76 10.04
C ALA A 71 14.02 4.70 9.42
N ALA A 72 13.86 3.85 8.40
CA ALA A 72 12.59 3.45 7.82
C ALA A 72 12.64 1.94 7.55
N ILE A 73 11.47 1.33 7.33
CA ILE A 73 11.35 -0.09 6.97
C ILE A 73 10.30 -0.26 5.88
N PHE A 74 10.62 -1.01 4.83
CA PHE A 74 9.68 -1.37 3.77
C PHE A 74 8.77 -2.50 4.24
N LEU A 75 7.46 -2.37 4.00
CA LEU A 75 6.47 -3.36 4.40
C LEU A 75 5.51 -3.65 3.24
N PRO A 76 5.04 -4.90 3.08
CA PRO A 76 4.12 -5.28 2.00
C PRO A 76 2.77 -4.55 1.98
N SER A 77 2.33 -3.99 3.12
CA SER A 77 1.05 -3.29 3.22
C SER A 77 1.01 -2.27 4.36
N GLY A 78 0.13 -1.27 4.23
CA GLY A 78 -0.15 -0.31 5.30
C GLY A 78 -0.73 -0.96 6.56
N LEU A 79 -1.49 -2.05 6.43
CA LEU A 79 -2.00 -2.82 7.56
C LEU A 79 -0.86 -3.41 8.39
N MET A 80 0.13 -4.02 7.73
CA MET A 80 1.32 -4.54 8.43
C MET A 80 2.12 -3.42 9.09
N GLY A 81 2.23 -2.26 8.43
CA GLY A 81 2.86 -1.06 9.01
C GLY A 81 2.20 -0.58 10.29
N ASN A 82 0.86 -0.43 10.27
CA ASN A 82 0.11 -0.05 11.46
C ASN A 82 0.22 -1.11 12.56
N LEU A 83 0.11 -2.39 12.23
CA LEU A 83 0.26 -3.48 13.19
C LEU A 83 1.63 -3.45 13.89
N ILE A 84 2.72 -3.37 13.13
CA ILE A 84 4.07 -3.31 13.69
C ILE A 84 4.24 -2.05 14.55
N ALA A 85 3.78 -0.88 14.07
CA ALA A 85 3.84 0.36 14.84
C ALA A 85 3.11 0.22 16.19
N MET A 86 1.92 -0.37 16.19
CA MET A 86 1.14 -0.64 17.40
C MET A 86 1.87 -1.58 18.37
N MET A 87 2.46 -2.67 17.86
CA MET A 87 3.18 -3.65 18.66
C MET A 87 4.49 -3.09 19.26
N VAL A 88 5.20 -2.25 18.50
CA VAL A 88 6.44 -1.60 18.99
C VAL A 88 6.14 -0.53 20.03
N HIS A 89 5.05 0.23 19.86
CA HIS A 89 4.67 1.28 20.81
C HIS A 89 3.96 0.74 22.06
N SER A 90 3.14 -0.31 21.93
CA SER A 90 2.46 -0.97 23.05
C SER A 90 3.29 -2.13 23.59
N LYS A 91 4.24 -1.81 24.49
CA LYS A 91 5.26 -2.74 24.98
C LYS A 91 4.73 -3.94 25.78
N GLN A 92 3.44 -3.98 26.11
CA GLN A 92 2.85 -5.03 26.93
C GLN A 92 1.49 -5.48 26.38
N ARG A 93 1.22 -6.78 26.47
CA ARG A 93 -0.09 -7.35 26.18
C ARG A 93 -1.12 -6.77 27.14
N GLY A 94 -2.27 -6.35 26.62
CA GLY A 94 -3.29 -5.64 27.40
C GLY A 94 -3.01 -4.15 27.58
N GLY A 95 -1.96 -3.61 26.93
CA GLY A 95 -1.79 -2.17 26.78
C GLY A 95 -2.88 -1.54 25.92
N GLU A 96 -3.00 -0.23 25.99
CA GLU A 96 -4.04 0.55 25.32
C GLU A 96 -3.46 1.43 24.22
N ILE A 97 -4.19 1.58 23.12
CA ILE A 97 -3.85 2.47 22.01
C ILE A 97 -5.08 3.32 21.72
N ILE A 98 -4.95 4.63 21.85
CA ILE A 98 -6.04 5.57 21.60
C ILE A 98 -6.03 5.94 20.12
N VAL A 99 -7.11 5.62 19.41
CA VAL A 99 -7.29 5.92 17.98
C VAL A 99 -8.63 6.61 17.72
N GLY A 100 -8.74 7.31 16.59
CA GLY A 100 -10.00 7.88 16.17
C GLY A 100 -11.03 6.79 15.84
N HIS A 101 -12.31 7.04 16.16
CA HIS A 101 -13.42 6.09 15.93
C HIS A 101 -13.66 5.73 14.44
N LYS A 102 -13.08 6.48 13.51
CA LYS A 102 -13.11 6.21 12.05
C LYS A 102 -11.75 5.80 11.48
N SER A 103 -10.76 5.53 12.32
CA SER A 103 -9.43 5.13 11.86
C SER A 103 -9.48 3.79 11.13
N HIS A 104 -8.57 3.60 10.18
CA HIS A 104 -8.45 2.34 9.43
C HIS A 104 -8.10 1.18 10.38
N ILE A 105 -7.19 1.43 11.34
CA ILE A 105 -6.82 0.53 12.45
C ILE A 105 -8.07 -0.10 13.11
N LEU A 106 -9.04 0.73 13.50
CA LEU A 106 -10.22 0.27 14.21
C LEU A 106 -11.23 -0.42 13.27
N LEU A 107 -11.54 0.17 12.12
CA LEU A 107 -12.66 -0.25 11.29
C LEU A 107 -12.33 -1.36 10.28
N TRP A 108 -11.09 -1.41 9.80
CA TRP A 108 -10.70 -2.20 8.63
C TRP A 108 -9.46 -3.10 8.84
N GLU A 109 -8.82 -3.02 10.01
CA GLU A 109 -7.63 -3.82 10.33
C GLU A 109 -7.84 -4.76 11.53
N GLN A 110 -9.10 -5.17 11.77
CA GLN A 110 -9.46 -6.04 12.91
C GLN A 110 -8.97 -5.51 14.26
N CYS A 111 -9.04 -4.19 14.47
CA CYS A 111 -8.56 -3.51 15.67
C CYS A 111 -7.03 -3.61 15.91
N GLY A 112 -6.23 -4.10 14.94
CA GLY A 112 -4.77 -4.18 14.96
C GLY A 112 -4.16 -5.05 16.07
N ALA A 113 -4.41 -4.73 17.34
CA ALA A 113 -3.81 -5.33 18.54
C ALA A 113 -4.56 -6.54 19.12
N SER A 114 -5.72 -6.94 18.59
CA SER A 114 -6.49 -8.06 19.14
C SER A 114 -6.11 -9.44 18.58
N GLN A 115 -5.02 -9.53 17.81
CA GLN A 115 -4.44 -10.81 17.37
C GLN A 115 -3.55 -11.43 18.45
#